data_AF-A0A1I7WB90-F1
#
_entry.id   AF-A0A1I7WB90-F1
#
_cell.length_a   1.000
_cell.length_b   1.000
_cell.length_c   1.000
_cell.angle_alpha   90.00
_cell.angle_beta   90.00
_cell.angle_gamma   90.00
#
_symmetry.space_group_name_H-M   'P 1'
#
loop_
_entity.id
_entity.type
_entity.pdbx_description
1 polymer ?
#
loop_
_entity_poly.entity_id
_entity_poly.type
_entity_poly.pdbx_seq_one_letter_code
_entity_poly.pdbx_strand_id
1 'polypeptide(L)' 'MENLVEVFFRVRMPRLRDWQMVLVVGSTNTLGEWDPTKAMQLTKCNIDNVNLYNMVLCNRAFMERCYSF' A
#
# COMPACT_ATOMS: atom_id res chain seq x y z
N MET A 1 -24.95 -7.68 -1.36
CA MET A 1 -23.76 -7.81 -2.24
C MET A 1 -22.63 -7.06 -1.56
N GLU A 2 -21.54 -7.74 -1.22
CA GLU A 2 -20.39 -7.08 -0.60
C GLU A 2 -19.63 -6.28 -1.67
N ASN A 3 -19.52 -4.96 -1.49
CA ASN A 3 -18.76 -4.11 -2.40
C ASN A 3 -17.28 -4.18 -2.01
N LEU A 4 -16.50 -4.91 -2.80
CA LEU A 4 -15.04 -4.93 -2.71
C LEU A 4 -14.49 -3.76 -3.53
N VAL A 5 -13.53 -3.03 -2.95
CA VAL A 5 -12.79 -1.97 -3.63
C VAL A 5 -11.32 -2.37 -3.69
N GLU A 6 -10.75 -2.32 -4.89
CA GLU A 6 -9.34 -2.55 -5.12
C GLU A 6 -8.59 -1.22 -5.08
N VAL A 7 -7.56 -1.15 -4.24
CA VAL A 7 -6.70 0.03 -4.09
C VAL A 7 -5.28 -0.34 -4.49
N PHE A 8 -4.69 0.48 -5.37
CA PHE A 8 -3.32 0.29 -5.87
C PHE A 8 -2.38 1.29 -5.20
N PHE A 9 -1.45 0.79 -4.41
CA PHE A 9 -0.35 1.59 -3.87
C PHE A 9 0.83 1.53 -4.82
N ARG A 10 1.35 2.70 -5.22
CA ARG A 10 2.55 2.83 -6.04
C ARG A 10 3.46 3.90 -5.46
N VAL A 11 4.70 3.53 -5.18
CA VAL A 11 5.73 4.45 -4.71
C VAL A 11 6.96 4.32 -5.61
N ARG A 12 7.49 5.47 -6.07
CA ARG A 12 8.74 5.54 -6.82
C ARG A 12 9.87 5.90 -5.86
N MET A 13 10.84 5.00 -5.71
CA MET A 13 12.03 5.22 -4.87
C MET A 13 13.29 4.89 -5.67
N PRO A 14 13.94 5.89 -6.30
CA PRO A 14 15.09 5.64 -7.18
C PRO A 14 16.36 5.21 -6.44
N ARG A 15 16.47 5.51 -5.13
CA ARG A 15 17.66 5.24 -4.31
C ARG A 15 17.28 4.42 -3.08
N LEU A 16 17.08 3.13 -3.27
CA LEU A 16 16.99 2.16 -2.17
C LEU A 16 18.28 1.34 -2.13
N ARG A 17 18.82 1.11 -0.93
CA ARG A 17 19.88 0.12 -0.75
C ARG A 17 19.28 -1.29 -0.85
N ASP A 18 20.08 -2.28 -1.22
CA ASP A 18 19.58 -3.65 -1.47
C ASP A 18 18.93 -4.30 -0.23
N TRP A 19 19.33 -3.88 0.97
CA TRP A 19 18.75 -4.36 2.23
C TRP A 19 17.54 -3.57 2.72
N GLN A 20 17.14 -2.51 2.01
CA GLN A 20 15.96 -1.73 2.37
C GLN A 20 14.71 -2.31 1.73
N MET A 21 13.60 -2.18 2.44
CA MET A 21 12.28 -2.58 1.96
C MET A 21 11.34 -1.39 2.02
N VAL A 22 10.37 -1.35 1.11
CA VAL A 22 9.29 -0.36 1.13
C VAL A 22 8.04 -1.06 1.62
N LEU A 23 7.43 -0.52 2.68
CA LEU A 23 6.21 -1.05 3.28
C LEU A 23 5.14 0.04 3.32
N VAL A 24 3.88 -0.38 3.37
CA VAL A 24 2.71 0.47 3.59
C VAL A 24 2.09 0.11 4.92
N VAL A 25 1.85 1.14 5.74
CA VAL A 25 1.10 1.05 7.00
C VAL A 25 0.09 2.20 7.03
N GLY A 26 -1.06 1.99 7.67
CA GLY A 26 -2.15 2.95 7.71
C GLY A 26 -3.12 2.68 8.84
N SER A 27 -4.18 3.48 8.93
CA SER A 27 -5.13 3.46 10.05
C SER A 27 -6.06 2.24 10.10
N THR A 28 -6.17 1.48 9.02
CA THR A 28 -7.09 0.33 8.94
C THR A 28 -6.42 -0.95 9.44
N ASN A 29 -7.22 -1.90 9.90
CA ASN A 29 -6.75 -3.25 10.25
C ASN A 29 -5.98 -3.90 9.07
N THR A 30 -6.49 -3.77 7.85
CA THR A 30 -5.84 -4.26 6.62
C THR A 30 -4.48 -3.61 6.33
N LEU A 31 -4.17 -2.46 6.93
CA LEU A 31 -2.92 -1.74 6.80
C LEU A 31 -2.15 -1.66 8.13
N GLY A 32 -2.49 -2.48 9.12
CA GLY A 32 -1.72 -2.63 10.35
C GLY A 32 -1.95 -1.57 11.43
N GLU A 33 -2.96 -0.70 11.32
CA GLU A 33 -3.36 0.25 12.39
C GLU A 33 -2.21 1.13 12.91
N TRP A 34 -1.38 1.64 11.99
CA TRP A 34 -0.16 2.42 12.30
C TRP A 34 0.93 1.66 13.07
N ASP A 35 0.82 0.34 13.24
CA ASP A 35 1.87 -0.51 13.78
C ASP A 35 2.83 -0.95 12.65
N PRO A 36 4.09 -0.48 12.64
CA PRO A 36 5.05 -0.80 11.57
C PRO A 36 5.42 -2.29 11.53
N THR A 37 5.20 -3.05 12.62
CA THR A 37 5.45 -4.50 12.63
C THR A 37 4.39 -5.28 11.85
N LYS A 38 3.24 -4.66 11.58
CA LYS A 38 2.12 -5.19 10.77
C LYS A 38 2.07 -4.60 9.37
N ALA A 39 3.08 -3.84 8.97
CA ALA A 39 3.11 -3.17 7.69
C ALA A 39 3.18 -4.16 6.52
N MET A 40 2.54 -3.79 5.41
CA MET A 40 2.45 -4.62 4.21
C MET A 40 3.58 -4.28 3.24
N GLN A 41 4.37 -5.27 2.82
CA GLN A 41 5.51 -5.05 1.93
C GLN A 41 5.06 -4.78 0.49
N LEU A 42 5.66 -3.76 -0.16
CA LEU A 42 5.49 -3.50 -1.57
C LEU A 42 6.43 -4.37 -2.42
N THR A 43 5.91 -4.88 -3.54
CA THR A 43 6.69 -5.65 -4.52
C THR A 43 7.52 -4.71 -5.39
N LYS A 44 8.83 -4.96 -5.47
CA LYS A 44 9.74 -4.23 -6.36
C LYS A 44 9.48 -4.65 -7.82
N CYS A 45 9.28 -3.66 -8.69
CA CYS A 45 9.19 -3.81 -10.13
C CYS A 45 10.21 -2.86 -10.79
N ASN A 46 10.94 -3.33 -11.79
CA ASN A 46 11.82 -2.48 -12.58
C ASN A 46 11.15 -2.23 -13.94
N ILE A 47 10.76 -0.98 -14.20
CA ILE A 47 10.15 -0.55 -15.45
C ILE A 47 10.99 0.60 -16.00
N ASP A 48 11.51 0.47 -17.22
CA ASP A 48 12.31 1.51 -17.90
C ASP A 48 13.49 2.05 -17.05
N ASN A 49 14.22 1.15 -16.37
CA ASN A 49 15.30 1.48 -15.42
C ASN A 49 14.85 2.29 -14.19
N VAL A 50 13.55 2.28 -13.88
CA VAL A 50 12.97 2.90 -12.70
C VAL A 50 12.53 1.82 -11.72
N ASN A 51 13.07 1.90 -10.49
CA ASN A 51 12.58 1.11 -9.37
C ASN A 51 11.21 1.65 -8.90
N LEU A 52 10.17 0.86 -9.13
CA LEU A 52 8.82 1.07 -8.64
C LEU A 52 8.48 0.03 -7.58
N TYR A 53 7.68 0.41 -6.59
CA TYR A 53 7.22 -0.48 -5.53
C TYR A 53 5.70 -0.44 -5.49
N ASN A 54 5.05 -1.59 -5.70
CA ASN A 54 3.61 -1.68 -5.89
C ASN A 54 2.97 -2.73 -4.97
N MET A 55 1.72 -2.51 -4.58
CA MET A 55 0.85 -3.50 -3.94
C MET A 55 -0.60 -3.22 -4.32
N VAL A 56 -1.37 -4.29 -4.51
CA VAL A 56 -2.82 -4.23 -4.68
C VAL A 56 -3.44 -4.69 -3.37
N LEU A 57 -4.27 -3.84 -2.78
CA LEU A 57 -5.07 -4.20 -1.61
C LEU A 57 -6.54 -4.27 -2.02
N CYS A 58 -7.11 -5.46 -2.01
CA CYS A 58 -8.56 -5.62 -2.07
C CYS A 58 -9.10 -5.38 -0.66
N ASN A 59 -9.71 -4.21 -0.42
CA ASN A 59 -10.29 -3.88 0.86
C ASN A 59 -11.82 -3.92 0.76
N ARG A 60 -12.49 -4.33 1.84
CA ARG A 60 -13.94 -4.10 1.97
C ARG A 60 -14.13 -2.59 1.98
N ALA A 61 -14.96 -2.07 1.08
CA ALA A 61 -15.09 -0.64 0.86
C ALA A 61 -15.46 0.08 2.16
N PHE A 62 -14.52 0.86 2.70
CA PHE A 62 -14.77 1.83 3.76
C PHE A 62 -15.38 3.09 3.13
N MET A 63 -16.56 2.95 2.53
CA MET A 63 -17.36 4.06 1.95
C MET A 63 -18.20 4.78 3.03
N GLU A 64 -17.75 4.83 4.28
CA GLU A 64 -18.54 5.45 5.37
C GLU A 64 -17.98 6.77 5.92
N ARG A 65 -16.77 7.22 5.52
CA ARG A 65 -16.18 8.43 6.14
C ARG A 65 -15.55 9.48 5.24
N CYS A 66 -15.46 9.26 3.92
CA CYS A 66 -14.87 10.27 3.03
C CYS A 66 -15.87 11.34 2.52
N TYR A 67 -17.12 11.35 2.99
CA TYR A 67 -18.15 12.33 2.59
C TYR A 67 -18.69 13.22 3.73
N SER A 68 -18.04 13.28 4.89
CA SER A 68 -18.42 14.22 5.94
C SER A 68 -17.45 15.40 5.93
N PHE A 69 -17.72 16.37 5.06
CA PHE A 69 -17.24 17.75 5.20
C PHE A 69 -18.16 18.53 6.13
#